data_AF-A0ABD0WTQ0-F1
#
_entry.id   AF-A0ABD0WTQ0-F1
#
_cell.length_a   1.000
_cell.length_b   1.000
_cell.length_c   1.000
_cell.angle_alpha   90.00
_cell.angle_beta   90.00
_cell.angle_gamma   90.00
#
_symmetry.space_group_name_H-M   'P 1'
#
loop_
_entity.id
_entity.type
_entity.pdbx_description
1 polymer ?
#
loop_
_entity_poly.entity_id
_entity_poly.type
_entity_poly.pdbx_seq_one_letter_code
_entity_poly.pdbx_strand_id
1 'polypeptide(L)'
;MRKQETGRMISTASDELELSKKHEEILGKRTDLLQQMECRYEQQKSIRRQHVKLSEVAHERNVKLLQDLQKMESRLRTRQLPHPDILTLETRYWASVEEKIPEWERFLLGKSSHPSSNISKAPKQWEQKGSPRDHHATQPKALPPDPLLKHGK
;
A
#
# COMPACT_ATOMS: atom_id res chain seq x y z
N MET A 1 4.91 -76.56 -52.32
CA MET A 1 4.41 -75.25 -52.78
C MET A 1 3.42 -74.65 -51.76
N ARG A 2 2.19 -75.18 -51.58
CA ARG A 2 1.17 -74.59 -50.66
C ARG A 2 1.61 -74.26 -49.23
N LYS A 3 2.44 -75.09 -48.58
CA LYS A 3 2.89 -74.84 -47.18
C LYS A 3 3.81 -73.62 -47.02
N GLN A 4 4.60 -73.27 -48.06
CA GLN A 4 5.46 -72.08 -48.03
C GLN A 4 4.67 -70.78 -48.22
N GLU A 5 3.64 -70.79 -49.07
CA GLU A 5 2.76 -69.62 -49.26
C GLU A 5 1.94 -69.30 -48.01
N THR A 6 1.40 -70.32 -47.34
CA THR A 6 0.70 -70.11 -46.06
C THR A 6 1.62 -69.57 -44.97
N GLY A 7 2.87 -70.03 -44.89
CA GLY A 7 3.84 -69.50 -43.91
C GLY A 7 4.21 -68.03 -44.19
N ARG A 8 4.31 -67.65 -45.47
CA ARG A 8 4.58 -66.26 -45.88
C ARG A 8 3.40 -65.34 -45.56
N MET A 9 2.16 -65.76 -45.82
CA MET A 9 0.97 -64.95 -45.51
C MET A 9 0.73 -64.76 -44.00
N ILE A 10 1.07 -65.76 -43.18
CA ILE A 10 0.98 -65.64 -41.72
C ILE A 10 2.02 -64.64 -41.19
N SER A 11 3.23 -64.61 -41.78
CA SER A 11 4.28 -63.65 -41.41
C SER A 11 3.88 -62.20 -41.73
N THR A 12 3.32 -61.93 -42.92
CA THR A 12 2.89 -60.59 -43.30
C THR A 12 1.73 -60.08 -42.44
N ALA A 13 0.79 -60.96 -42.09
CA ALA A 13 -0.32 -60.61 -41.21
C ALA A 13 0.15 -60.26 -39.78
N SER A 14 1.19 -60.94 -39.29
CA SER A 14 1.80 -60.62 -37.98
C SER A 14 2.50 -59.26 -38.00
N ASP A 15 3.24 -58.96 -39.05
CA ASP A 15 3.95 -57.67 -39.20
C ASP A 15 2.95 -56.50 -39.33
N GLU A 16 1.85 -56.69 -40.05
CA GLU A 16 0.76 -55.71 -40.17
C GLU A 16 0.09 -55.43 -38.82
N LEU A 17 -0.16 -56.46 -38.02
CA LEU A 17 -0.72 -56.31 -36.67
C LEU A 17 0.23 -55.51 -35.77
N GLU A 18 1.52 -55.80 -35.79
CA GLU A 18 2.52 -55.04 -35.03
C GLU A 18 2.60 -53.58 -35.49
N LEU A 19 2.55 -53.35 -36.80
CA LEU A 19 2.57 -52.00 -37.36
C LEU A 19 1.32 -51.23 -36.94
N SER A 20 0.14 -51.86 -36.99
CA SER A 20 -1.12 -51.26 -36.51
C SER A 20 -1.03 -50.90 -35.03
N LYS A 21 -0.46 -51.78 -34.20
CA LYS A 21 -0.28 -51.50 -32.76
C LYS A 21 0.63 -50.29 -32.54
N LYS A 22 1.75 -50.19 -33.26
CA LYS A 22 2.65 -49.02 -33.20
C LYS A 22 1.94 -47.76 -33.68
N HIS A 23 1.10 -47.85 -34.71
CA HIS A 23 0.33 -46.72 -35.21
C HIS A 23 -0.62 -46.17 -34.15
N GLU A 24 -1.39 -47.05 -33.51
CA GLU A 24 -2.30 -46.67 -32.41
C GLU A 24 -1.55 -46.01 -31.25
N GLU A 25 -0.38 -46.54 -30.89
CA GLU A 25 0.47 -45.94 -29.86
C GLU A 25 0.95 -44.53 -30.26
N ILE A 26 1.35 -44.33 -31.53
CA ILE A 26 1.75 -43.02 -32.04
C ILE A 26 0.56 -42.05 -32.03
N LEU A 27 -0.62 -42.50 -32.44
CA LEU A 27 -1.83 -41.69 -32.40
C LEU A 27 -2.18 -41.28 -30.97
N GLY A 28 -2.14 -42.21 -30.01
CA GLY A 28 -2.39 -41.90 -28.60
C GLY A 28 -1.40 -40.87 -28.04
N LYS A 29 -0.10 -41.04 -28.31
CA LYS A 29 0.92 -40.05 -27.92
C LYS A 29 0.67 -38.68 -28.54
N ARG A 30 0.23 -38.64 -29.80
CA ARG A 30 -0.08 -37.40 -30.51
C ARG A 30 -1.30 -36.70 -29.90
N THR A 31 -2.37 -37.44 -29.59
CA THR A 31 -3.57 -36.86 -28.97
C THR A 31 -3.25 -36.27 -27.59
N ASP A 32 -2.48 -36.99 -26.78
CA ASP A 32 -2.08 -36.53 -25.45
C ASP A 32 -1.22 -35.26 -25.53
N LEU A 33 -0.29 -35.19 -26.48
CA LEU A 33 0.55 -34.01 -26.67
C LEU A 33 -0.27 -32.80 -27.12
N LEU A 34 -1.19 -32.99 -28.07
CA LEU A 34 -2.06 -31.92 -28.56
C LEU A 34 -2.94 -31.36 -27.44
N GLN A 35 -3.54 -32.24 -26.63
CA GLN A 35 -4.35 -31.84 -25.48
C GLN A 35 -3.52 -31.05 -24.45
N GLN A 36 -2.29 -31.48 -24.18
CA GLN A 36 -1.39 -30.76 -23.28
C GLN A 36 -1.02 -29.37 -23.83
N MET A 37 -0.74 -29.27 -25.12
CA MET A 37 -0.41 -28.00 -25.78
C MET A 37 -1.60 -27.02 -25.73
N GLU A 38 -2.81 -27.50 -26.01
CA GLU A 38 -4.02 -26.69 -25.96
C GLU A 38 -4.31 -26.17 -24.55
N CYS A 39 -4.19 -27.04 -23.53
CA CYS A 39 -4.35 -26.64 -22.13
C CYS A 39 -3.36 -25.54 -21.72
N ARG A 40 -2.07 -25.71 -22.06
CA ARG A 40 -1.03 -24.70 -21.77
C ARG A 40 -1.30 -23.39 -22.50
N TYR A 41 -1.74 -23.46 -23.75
CA TYR A 41 -2.06 -22.26 -24.53
C TYR A 41 -3.21 -21.48 -23.91
N GLU A 42 -4.32 -22.13 -23.58
CA GLU A 42 -5.48 -21.45 -22.96
C GLU A 42 -5.14 -20.92 -21.57
N GLN A 43 -4.33 -21.64 -20.78
CA GLN A 43 -3.81 -21.13 -19.51
C GLN A 43 -3.00 -19.84 -19.71
N GLN A 44 -2.02 -19.84 -20.62
CA GLN A 44 -1.19 -18.67 -20.87
C GLN A 44 -2.02 -17.48 -21.39
N LYS A 45 -2.97 -17.76 -22.28
CA LYS A 45 -3.89 -16.76 -22.83
C LYS A 45 -4.76 -16.13 -21.73
N SER A 46 -5.25 -16.92 -20.78
CA SER A 46 -6.04 -16.41 -19.64
C SER A 46 -5.21 -15.50 -18.73
N ILE A 47 -3.97 -15.89 -18.42
CA ILE A 47 -3.04 -15.10 -17.60
C ILE A 47 -2.73 -13.76 -18.29
N ARG A 48 -2.45 -13.78 -19.60
CA ARG A 48 -2.21 -12.55 -20.38
C ARG A 48 -3.41 -11.62 -20.33
N ARG A 49 -4.63 -12.14 -20.51
CA ARG A 49 -5.86 -11.35 -20.42
C ARG A 49 -6.05 -10.73 -19.04
N GLN A 50 -5.79 -11.48 -17.97
CA GLN A 50 -5.85 -10.96 -16.61
C GLN A 50 -4.81 -9.85 -16.37
N HIS A 51 -3.58 -10.06 -16.83
CA HIS A 51 -2.52 -9.07 -16.71
C HIS A 51 -2.84 -7.77 -17.44
N VAL A 52 -3.38 -7.85 -18.67
CA VAL A 52 -3.82 -6.67 -19.44
C VAL A 52 -4.87 -5.88 -18.67
N LYS A 53 -5.91 -6.55 -18.14
CA LYS A 53 -6.95 -5.89 -17.34
C LYS A 53 -6.39 -5.19 -16.11
N LEU A 54 -5.50 -5.85 -15.37
CA LEU A 54 -4.85 -5.26 -14.20
C LEU A 54 -3.99 -4.04 -14.59
N SER A 55 -3.27 -4.14 -15.70
CA SER A 55 -2.48 -3.04 -16.24
C SER A 55 -3.34 -1.85 -16.66
N GLU A 56 -4.49 -2.09 -17.30
CA GLU A 56 -5.44 -1.05 -17.69
C GLU A 56 -5.99 -0.32 -16.46
N VAL A 57 -6.46 -1.06 -15.44
CA VAL A 57 -6.96 -0.47 -14.19
C VAL A 57 -5.88 0.33 -13.47
N ALA A 58 -4.65 -0.19 -13.41
CA ALA A 58 -3.52 0.52 -12.83
C ALA A 58 -3.18 1.79 -13.63
N HIS A 59 -3.25 1.72 -14.96
CA HIS A 59 -3.01 2.86 -15.84
C HIS A 59 -4.05 3.96 -15.63
N GLU A 60 -5.34 3.63 -15.60
CA GLU A 60 -6.43 4.59 -15.32
C GLU A 60 -6.25 5.28 -13.97
N ARG A 61 -5.93 4.50 -12.92
CA ARG A 61 -5.62 5.05 -11.60
C ARG A 61 -4.43 6.00 -11.66
N ASN A 62 -3.35 5.62 -12.34
CA ASN A 62 -2.14 6.43 -12.44
C ASN A 62 -2.39 7.73 -13.20
N VAL A 63 -3.15 7.70 -14.28
CA VAL A 63 -3.56 8.89 -15.02
C VAL A 63 -4.32 9.86 -14.12
N LYS A 64 -5.28 9.37 -13.33
CA LYS A 64 -6.02 10.21 -12.39
C LYS A 64 -5.11 10.83 -11.32
N LEU A 65 -4.22 10.04 -10.73
CA LEU A 65 -3.26 10.54 -9.74
C LEU A 65 -2.34 11.62 -10.32
N LEU A 66 -1.86 11.43 -11.55
CA LEU A 66 -1.02 12.42 -12.23
C LEU A 66 -1.78 13.72 -12.50
N GLN A 67 -3.06 13.64 -12.90
CA GLN A 67 -3.90 14.82 -13.07
C GLN A 67 -4.10 15.58 -11.75
N ASP A 68 -4.38 14.86 -10.66
CA ASP A 68 -4.54 15.46 -9.33
C ASP A 68 -3.23 16.12 -8.86
N LEU A 69 -2.09 15.46 -9.05
CA LEU A 69 -0.76 16.01 -8.76
C LEU A 69 -0.49 17.28 -9.57
N GLN A 70 -0.74 17.26 -10.88
CA GLN A 70 -0.55 18.42 -11.74
C GLN A 70 -1.45 19.59 -11.31
N LYS A 71 -2.69 19.32 -10.90
CA LYS A 71 -3.60 20.34 -10.38
C LYS A 71 -3.08 20.94 -9.08
N MET A 72 -2.60 20.11 -8.15
CA MET A 72 -2.00 20.58 -6.90
C MET A 72 -0.73 21.39 -7.16
N GLU A 73 0.15 20.93 -8.05
CA GLU A 73 1.36 21.64 -8.44
C GLU A 73 1.02 23.00 -9.06
N SER A 74 0.06 23.05 -9.98
CA SER A 74 -0.37 24.30 -10.61
C SER A 74 -0.86 25.30 -9.57
N ARG A 75 -1.66 24.84 -8.59
CA ARG A 75 -2.12 25.68 -7.48
C ARG A 75 -0.95 26.18 -6.63
N LEU A 76 0.01 25.33 -6.32
CA LEU A 76 1.21 25.71 -5.57
C LEU A 76 2.07 26.72 -6.32
N ARG A 77 2.30 26.52 -7.62
CA ARG A 77 3.05 27.46 -8.46
C ARG A 77 2.37 28.83 -8.57
N THR A 78 1.04 28.87 -8.61
CA THR A 78 0.28 30.13 -8.65
C THR A 78 0.13 30.80 -7.29
N ARG A 79 0.45 30.10 -6.19
CA ARG A 79 0.32 30.65 -4.85
C ARG A 79 1.45 31.66 -4.62
N GLN A 80 1.10 32.90 -4.24
CA GLN A 80 2.12 33.84 -3.77
C GLN A 80 2.83 33.27 -2.54
N LEU A 81 4.15 33.29 -2.57
CA LEU A 81 4.95 32.97 -1.39
C LEU A 81 4.69 34.02 -0.30
N PRO A 82 4.62 33.60 0.98
CA PRO A 82 4.63 34.54 2.08
C PRO A 82 5.86 35.46 2.02
N HIS A 83 5.73 36.66 2.60
CA HIS A 83 6.86 37.60 2.69
C HIS A 83 8.07 36.91 3.37
N PRO A 84 9.32 37.18 2.93
CA PRO A 84 10.50 36.50 3.44
C PRO A 84 10.63 36.53 4.98
N ASP A 85 10.19 37.61 5.63
CA ASP A 85 10.22 37.71 7.09
C ASP A 85 9.33 36.66 7.78
N ILE A 86 8.19 36.34 7.16
CA ILE A 86 7.28 35.29 7.67
C ILE A 86 7.94 33.92 7.51
N LEU A 87 8.61 33.67 6.37
CA LEU A 87 9.33 32.41 6.11
C LEU A 87 10.51 32.22 7.09
N THR A 88 11.28 33.28 7.34
CA THR A 88 12.39 33.23 8.30
C THR A 88 11.90 33.06 9.73
N LEU A 89 10.75 33.64 10.09
CA LEU A 89 10.13 33.42 11.39
C LEU A 89 9.65 31.96 11.53
N GLU A 90 8.94 31.44 10.53
CA GLU A 90 8.44 30.05 10.54
C GLU A 90 9.60 29.04 10.64
N THR A 91 10.68 29.27 9.90
CA THR A 91 11.87 28.40 9.95
C THR A 91 12.52 28.42 11.33
N ARG A 92 12.68 29.60 11.94
CA ARG A 92 13.21 29.73 13.31
C ARG A 92 12.28 29.12 14.34
N TYR A 93 10.98 29.26 14.16
CA TYR A 93 9.97 28.66 15.04
C TYR A 93 10.08 27.14 15.03
N TRP A 94 10.08 26.50 13.85
CA TRP A 94 10.20 25.04 13.76
C TRP A 94 11.52 24.53 14.32
N ALA A 95 12.64 25.22 14.07
CA ALA A 95 13.93 24.88 14.69
C ALA A 95 13.87 24.96 16.23
N SER A 96 13.21 25.98 16.78
CA SER A 96 13.02 26.10 18.23
C SER A 96 12.08 25.03 18.80
N VAL A 97 11.04 24.65 18.05
CA VAL A 97 10.17 23.53 18.42
C VAL A 97 11.00 22.24 18.50
N GLU A 98 11.79 21.93 17.46
CA GLU A 98 12.65 20.75 17.41
C GLU A 98 13.65 20.72 18.58
N GLU A 99 14.25 21.86 18.93
CA GLU A 99 15.13 21.99 20.08
C GLU A 99 14.42 21.67 21.41
N LYS A 100 13.14 22.03 21.53
CA LYS A 100 12.36 21.86 22.74
C LYS A 100 11.68 20.50 22.85
N ILE A 101 11.46 19.78 21.75
CA ILE A 101 10.83 18.45 21.74
C ILE A 101 11.41 17.52 22.82
N PRO A 102 12.74 17.38 23.00
CA PRO A 102 13.31 16.49 24.02
C PRO A 102 12.95 16.87 25.47
N GLU A 103 12.87 18.17 25.78
CA GLU A 103 12.46 18.65 27.11
C GLU A 103 10.99 18.31 27.38
N TRP A 104 10.14 18.49 26.38
CA TRP A 104 8.72 18.16 26.45
C TRP A 104 8.48 16.65 26.47
N GLU A 105 9.22 15.86 25.70
CA GLU A 105 9.12 14.40 25.68
C GLU A 105 9.38 13.80 27.07
N ARG A 106 10.43 14.27 27.77
CA ARG A 106 10.74 13.82 29.12
C ARG A 106 9.65 14.17 30.13
N PHE A 107 9.03 15.34 29.99
CA PHE A 107 7.91 15.76 30.83
C PHE A 107 6.65 14.93 30.56
N LEU A 108 6.29 14.75 29.28
CA LEU A 108 5.11 13.99 28.87
C LEU A 108 5.22 12.50 29.24
N LEU A 109 6.43 11.97 29.30
CA LEU A 109 6.72 10.62 29.80
C LEU A 109 6.78 10.53 31.33
N GLY A 110 6.50 11.62 32.07
CA GLY A 110 6.51 11.67 33.53
C GLY A 110 7.90 11.61 34.18
N LYS A 111 8.97 11.79 33.40
CA LYS A 111 10.37 11.64 33.83
C LYS A 111 11.01 12.97 34.27
N SER A 112 10.33 14.10 34.10
CA SER A 112 10.80 15.42 34.53
C SER A 112 9.62 16.33 34.90
N SER A 113 9.93 17.44 35.58
CA SER A 113 8.95 18.48 35.88
C SER A 113 8.62 19.31 34.62
N HIS A 114 7.53 20.07 34.66
CA HIS A 114 7.05 20.85 33.52
C HIS A 114 8.15 21.81 33.01
N PRO A 115 8.44 21.86 31.70
CA PRO A 115 9.57 22.63 31.16
C PRO A 115 9.52 24.14 31.46
N SER A 116 8.34 24.71 31.72
CA SER A 116 8.18 26.11 32.15
C SER A 116 8.34 26.39 33.66
N SER A 117 8.49 25.35 34.50
CA SER A 117 8.50 25.50 35.97
C SER A 117 9.76 26.19 36.52
N ASN A 118 10.83 26.27 35.72
CA ASN A 118 12.14 26.78 36.16
C ASN A 118 12.35 28.29 35.94
N ILE A 119 11.38 29.02 35.38
CA ILE A 119 11.49 30.48 35.14
C ILE A 119 11.21 31.30 36.42
N SER A 120 10.64 30.69 37.46
CA SER A 120 10.21 31.38 38.69
C SER A 120 11.19 31.18 39.86
N LYS A 121 12.47 31.55 39.70
CA LYS A 121 13.36 31.83 40.86
C LYS A 121 14.30 33.01 40.62
N ALA A 122 13.76 34.24 40.67
CA ALA A 122 14.42 35.46 41.16
C ALA A 122 13.35 36.52 41.51
N PRO A 123 13.58 37.44 42.48
CA PRO A 123 12.60 37.64 43.55
C PRO A 123 11.99 39.07 43.69
N LYS A 124 10.91 39.09 44.48
CA LYS A 124 10.32 40.19 45.30
C LYS A 124 9.30 41.16 44.70
N GLN A 125 8.12 41.05 45.33
CA GLN A 125 7.27 42.09 45.93
C GLN A 125 6.64 43.14 45.02
N TRP A 126 5.34 42.98 44.84
CA TRP A 126 4.41 44.06 45.14
C TRP A 126 3.28 43.47 46.00
N GLU A 127 3.17 43.93 47.24
CA GLU A 127 1.95 43.74 48.02
C GLU A 127 0.88 44.67 47.47
N GLN A 128 -0.31 44.15 47.19
CA GLN A 128 -1.52 44.93 47.31
C GLN A 128 -2.57 44.14 48.10
N LYS A 129 -2.81 44.63 49.32
CA LYS A 129 -3.98 44.37 50.16
C LYS A 129 -5.22 44.94 49.48
N GLY A 130 -6.32 44.18 49.45
CA GLY A 130 -7.64 44.71 49.11
C GLY A 130 -8.74 43.65 48.94
N SER A 131 -9.26 43.18 50.07
CA SER A 131 -10.62 42.66 50.43
C SER A 131 -11.59 41.98 49.42
N PRO A 132 -12.50 41.07 49.88
CA PRO A 132 -13.18 40.05 49.07
C PRO A 132 -14.68 40.28 48.79
N ARG A 133 -15.18 39.59 47.74
CA ARG A 133 -16.58 39.22 47.33
C ARG A 133 -16.81 39.56 45.84
N ASP A 134 -17.59 38.86 45.02
CA ASP A 134 -18.61 37.83 45.21
C ASP A 134 -18.64 36.88 43.99
N HIS A 135 -19.25 35.72 44.18
CA HIS A 135 -19.46 34.66 43.21
C HIS A 135 -20.32 35.08 42.01
N HIS A 136 -19.92 34.71 40.79
CA HIS A 136 -20.87 34.26 39.77
C HIS A 136 -20.27 33.13 38.92
N ALA A 137 -20.98 32.00 38.91
CA ALA A 137 -20.70 30.82 38.13
C ALA A 137 -20.90 31.09 36.62
N THR A 138 -20.03 30.54 35.77
CA THR A 138 -20.32 30.35 34.35
C THR A 138 -19.77 28.99 33.91
N GLN A 139 -20.63 28.30 33.17
CA GLN A 139 -20.68 26.88 32.84
C GLN A 139 -19.44 26.32 32.10
N PRO A 140 -19.18 25.00 32.19
CA PRO A 140 -18.06 24.35 31.51
C PRO A 140 -18.30 24.30 29.99
N LYS A 141 -17.42 24.96 29.24
CA LYS A 141 -17.41 24.91 27.78
C LYS A 141 -16.91 23.55 27.32
N ALA A 142 -17.72 22.90 26.50
CA ALA A 142 -17.56 21.55 25.98
C ALA A 142 -16.16 21.29 25.40
N LEU A 143 -15.54 20.19 25.84
CA LEU A 143 -14.40 19.57 25.19
C LEU A 143 -14.84 18.98 23.82
N PRO A 144 -13.97 18.98 22.79
CA PRO A 144 -14.23 18.26 21.55
C PRO A 144 -14.18 16.74 21.79
N PRO A 145 -14.96 15.93 21.04
CA PRO A 145 -15.01 14.49 21.25
C PRO A 145 -13.74 13.79 20.75
N ASP A 146 -13.21 12.87 21.56
CA ASP A 146 -12.08 12.00 21.22
C ASP A 146 -12.43 11.00 20.10
N PRO A 147 -11.49 10.64 19.20
CA PRO A 147 -11.68 9.57 18.24
C PRO A 147 -11.66 8.20 18.93
N LEU A 148 -12.81 7.52 18.93
CA LEU A 148 -12.94 6.15 19.42
C LEU A 148 -12.09 5.16 18.60
N LEU A 149 -10.99 4.68 19.20
CA LEU A 149 -10.25 3.50 18.75
C LEU A 149 -11.08 2.24 19.03
N LYS A 150 -11.89 1.82 18.05
CA LYS A 150 -12.55 0.50 18.10
C LYS A 150 -11.51 -0.60 17.98
N HIS A 151 -11.31 -1.35 19.05
CA HIS A 151 -10.62 -2.63 19.02
C HIS A 151 -11.54 -3.66 18.37
N GLY A 152 -11.11 -4.20 17.22
CA GLY A 152 -11.71 -5.39 16.60
C GLY A 152 -11.24 -6.64 17.35
N LYS A 153 -12.19 -7.53 17.61
CA LYS A 153 -11.97 -8.88 18.13
C LYS A 153 -11.37 -9.79 17.06
#